data_AF-A0A7S4AXT3-F1
#
_entry.id   AF-A0A7S4AXT3-F1
#
_cell.length_a   1.000
_cell.length_b   1.000
_cell.length_c   1.000
_cell.angle_alpha   90.00
_cell.angle_beta   90.00
_cell.angle_gamma   90.00
#
_symmetry.space_group_name_H-M   'P 1'
#
loop_
_entity.id
_entity.type
_entity.pdbx_description
1 polymer ?
#
loop_
_entity_poly.entity_id
_entity_poly.type
_entity_poly.pdbx_seq_one_letter_code
_entity_poly.pdbx_strand_id
1 'polypeptide(L)'
;MRSAILSRTRGAIAQTQRASATATTRRGMAGGPISARYKVTKNKFVEEWNGRREITEKIWECDPKMAANLFLYVVVIPFGFYTITRGEFQSKGDRRYKDCV
;
A
#
# COMPACT_ATOMS: atom_id res chain seq x y z
N MET A 1 9.61 -70.53 -40.13
CA MET A 1 8.87 -69.32 -40.51
C MET A 1 7.56 -69.27 -39.75
N ARG A 2 7.36 -68.28 -38.86
CA ARG A 2 6.06 -67.68 -38.51
C ARG A 2 6.31 -66.48 -37.61
N SER A 3 6.08 -65.32 -38.21
CA SER A 3 6.07 -63.99 -37.59
C SER A 3 4.82 -63.84 -36.73
N ALA A 4 4.97 -63.18 -35.57
CA ALA A 4 3.85 -62.54 -34.89
C ALA A 4 4.39 -61.31 -34.13
N ILE A 5 4.48 -60.20 -34.86
CA ILE A 5 4.60 -58.85 -34.30
C ILE A 5 3.28 -58.54 -33.60
N LEU A 6 3.29 -58.42 -32.27
CA LEU A 6 2.18 -57.87 -31.50
C LEU A 6 2.61 -56.52 -30.91
N SER A 7 2.38 -55.50 -31.73
CA SER A 7 2.32 -54.09 -31.33
C SER A 7 1.31 -53.92 -30.20
N ARG A 8 1.78 -53.63 -28.99
CA ARG A 8 0.93 -53.26 -27.86
C ARG A 8 1.06 -51.75 -27.63
N THR A 9 0.27 -50.99 -28.38
CA THR A 9 -0.05 -49.59 -28.09
C THR A 9 -0.72 -49.53 -26.72
N ARG A 10 0.02 -49.10 -25.69
CA ARG A 10 -0.57 -48.71 -24.40
C ARG A 10 -0.84 -47.22 -24.46
N GLY A 11 -2.13 -46.88 -24.42
CA GLY A 11 -2.64 -45.52 -24.43
C GLY A 11 -2.03 -44.66 -23.34
N ALA A 12 -1.69 -43.43 -23.71
CA ALA A 12 -1.35 -42.38 -22.78
C ALA A 12 -2.62 -42.00 -21.99
N ILE A 13 -2.69 -42.43 -20.73
CA ILE A 13 -3.66 -41.91 -19.78
C ILE A 13 -3.12 -40.54 -19.35
N ALA A 14 -3.66 -39.47 -19.93
CA ALA A 14 -3.43 -38.11 -19.48
C ALA A 14 -4.02 -37.96 -18.07
N GLN A 15 -3.18 -38.15 -17.05
CA GLN A 15 -3.54 -37.96 -15.66
C GLN A 15 -3.58 -36.44 -15.40
N THR A 16 -4.77 -35.85 -15.50
CA THR A 16 -5.02 -34.45 -15.14
C THR A 16 -4.73 -34.26 -13.66
N GLN A 17 -3.51 -33.87 -13.31
CA GLN A 17 -3.16 -33.45 -11.96
C GLN A 17 -3.92 -32.16 -11.66
N ARG A 18 -4.96 -32.25 -10.82
CA ARG A 18 -5.56 -31.07 -10.21
C ARG A 18 -4.45 -30.37 -9.42
N ALA A 19 -4.07 -29.19 -9.86
CA ALA A 19 -3.17 -28.34 -9.09
C ALA A 19 -3.80 -28.11 -7.71
N SER A 20 -3.21 -28.72 -6.69
CA SER A 20 -3.53 -28.44 -5.30
C SER A 20 -3.28 -26.95 -5.09
N ALA A 21 -4.34 -26.17 -4.89
CA ALA A 21 -4.19 -24.79 -4.48
C ALA A 21 -3.39 -24.80 -3.17
N THR A 22 -2.13 -24.38 -3.25
CA THR A 22 -1.25 -24.30 -2.09
C THR A 22 -1.92 -23.38 -1.08
N ALA A 23 -2.47 -23.95 -0.01
CA ALA A 23 -3.05 -23.17 1.07
C ALA A 23 -1.94 -22.25 1.58
N THR A 24 -2.06 -20.95 1.31
CA THR A 24 -1.10 -19.94 1.77
C THR A 24 -0.93 -20.12 3.26
N THR A 25 0.27 -20.51 3.68
CA THR A 25 0.64 -20.68 5.09
C THR A 25 0.27 -19.40 5.83
N ARG A 26 -0.76 -19.46 6.68
CA ARG A 26 -1.11 -18.34 7.57
C ARG A 26 0.06 -18.19 8.53
N ARG A 27 0.88 -17.16 8.34
CA ARG A 27 1.92 -16.78 9.30
C ARG A 27 1.26 -16.62 10.66
N GLY A 28 1.75 -17.34 11.67
CA GLY A 28 1.34 -17.11 13.04
C GLY A 28 1.80 -15.73 13.46
N MET A 29 0.91 -14.74 13.44
CA MET A 29 1.22 -13.32 13.72
C MET A 29 1.41 -13.01 15.22
N ALA A 30 1.68 -14.02 16.05
CA ALA A 30 1.71 -13.89 17.51
C ALA A 30 2.94 -14.57 18.13
N GLY A 31 4.14 -14.18 17.68
CA GLY A 31 5.40 -14.55 18.31
C GLY A 31 5.78 -13.52 19.38
N GLY A 32 5.49 -13.81 20.64
CA GLY A 32 5.92 -12.98 21.77
C GLY A 32 5.50 -13.55 23.13
N PRO A 33 6.18 -13.19 24.23
CA PRO A 33 6.06 -13.81 25.56
C PRO A 33 4.78 -13.42 26.33
N ILE A 34 3.84 -12.71 25.71
CA ILE A 34 2.63 -12.21 26.38
C ILE A 34 1.61 -13.36 26.49
N SER A 35 1.08 -13.57 27.70
CA SER A 35 0.12 -14.65 27.97
C SER A 35 -1.15 -14.50 27.12
N ALA A 36 -1.75 -15.62 26.72
CA ALA A 36 -2.89 -15.66 25.80
C ALA A 36 -4.10 -14.80 26.24
N ARG A 37 -4.21 -14.47 27.53
CA ARG A 37 -5.28 -13.63 28.09
C ARG A 37 -5.15 -12.13 27.80
N TYR A 38 -3.95 -11.67 27.43
CA TYR A 38 -3.68 -10.27 27.03
C TYR A 38 -3.40 -10.13 25.53
N LYS A 39 -3.56 -11.22 24.76
CA LYS A 39 -3.40 -11.17 23.31
C LYS A 39 -4.65 -10.55 22.69
N VAL A 40 -4.55 -9.28 22.32
CA VAL A 40 -5.54 -8.63 21.46
C VAL A 40 -5.63 -9.44 20.17
N THR A 41 -6.83 -9.93 19.85
CA THR A 41 -7.07 -10.66 18.60
C THR A 41 -6.77 -9.75 17.42
N LYS A 42 -5.68 -10.06 16.72
CA LYS A 42 -5.25 -9.31 15.53
C LYS A 42 -6.30 -9.47 14.42
N ASN A 43 -6.94 -8.38 14.02
CA ASN A 43 -7.86 -8.36 12.89
C ASN A 43 -7.07 -8.30 11.59
N LYS A 44 -7.22 -9.32 10.74
CA LYS A 44 -6.51 -9.43 9.47
C LYS A 44 -6.64 -8.16 8.60
N PHE A 45 -7.84 -7.62 8.46
CA PHE A 45 -8.09 -6.46 7.59
C PHE A 45 -7.47 -5.18 8.15
N VAL A 46 -7.43 -5.03 9.48
CA VAL A 46 -6.81 -3.88 10.13
C VAL A 46 -5.29 -3.94 10.00
N GLU A 47 -4.69 -5.10 10.19
CA GLU A 47 -3.23 -5.26 10.04
C GLU A 47 -2.79 -5.11 8.58
N GLU A 48 -3.55 -5.61 7.61
CA GLU A 48 -3.28 -5.39 6.19
C GLU A 48 -3.44 -3.92 5.78
N TRP A 49 -4.45 -3.22 6.31
CA TRP A 49 -4.64 -1.79 6.08
C TRP A 49 -3.49 -0.97 6.69
N ASN A 50 -3.09 -1.27 7.93
CA ASN A 50 -1.94 -0.63 8.57
C ASN A 50 -0.66 -0.89 7.78
N GLY A 51 -0.39 -2.13 7.38
CA GLY A 51 0.79 -2.47 6.59
C GLY A 51 0.85 -1.73 5.26
N ARG A 52 -0.29 -1.51 4.59
CA ARG A 52 -0.33 -0.69 3.36
C ARG A 52 -0.03 0.78 3.62
N ARG A 53 -0.50 1.33 4.74
CA ARG A 53 -0.21 2.72 5.14
C ARG A 53 1.24 2.94 5.52
N GLU A 54 1.85 1.97 6.19
CA GLU A 54 3.27 2.06 6.57
C GLU A 54 4.20 2.02 5.36
N ILE A 55 3.78 1.38 4.27
CA ILE A 55 4.59 1.20 3.06
C ILE A 55 4.16 2.17 1.95
N THR A 56 3.44 3.25 2.28
CA THR A 56 2.88 4.18 1.30
C THR A 56 3.97 4.74 0.36
N GLU A 57 5.18 4.99 0.88
CA GLU A 57 6.31 5.52 0.11
C GLU A 57 6.76 4.63 -1.05
N LYS A 58 6.61 3.30 -0.93
CA LYS A 58 7.03 2.35 -1.97
C LYS A 58 5.96 2.11 -3.02
N ILE A 59 4.71 2.45 -2.70
CA ILE A 59 3.53 2.25 -3.56
C ILE A 59 3.11 3.57 -4.21
N TRP A 60 3.69 4.68 -3.77
CA TRP A 60 3.34 6.00 -4.26
C TRP A 60 3.86 6.21 -5.68
N GLU A 61 2.92 6.44 -6.60
CA GLU A 61 3.19 6.81 -7.97
C GLU A 61 2.63 8.21 -8.24
N CYS A 62 3.43 9.06 -8.90
CA CYS A 62 3.06 10.45 -9.16
C CYS A 62 2.33 10.57 -10.50
N ASP A 63 1.00 10.60 -10.46
CA ASP A 63 0.14 10.95 -11.58
C ASP A 63 0.13 12.48 -11.80
N PRO A 64 0.14 13.00 -13.04
CA PRO A 64 -0.13 14.41 -13.34
C PRO A 64 -1.27 15.05 -12.54
N LYS A 65 -2.39 14.36 -12.33
CA LYS A 65 -3.50 14.87 -11.51
C LYS A 65 -3.13 14.98 -10.03
N MET A 66 -2.38 14.01 -9.51
CA MET A 66 -1.87 14.02 -8.14
C MET A 66 -0.86 15.15 -7.95
N ALA A 67 0.05 15.35 -8.91
CA ALA A 67 1.04 16.42 -8.89
C ALA A 67 0.36 17.80 -8.86
N ALA A 68 -0.68 18.01 -9.67
CA ALA A 68 -1.45 19.25 -9.68
C ALA A 68 -2.12 19.52 -8.32
N ASN A 69 -2.73 18.50 -7.72
CA ASN A 69 -3.31 18.62 -6.37
C ASN A 69 -2.25 18.92 -5.32
N LEU A 70 -1.10 18.24 -5.38
CA LEU A 70 -0.02 18.43 -4.44
C LEU A 70 0.53 19.87 -4.53
N PHE A 71 0.70 20.39 -5.75
CA PHE A 71 1.08 21.78 -5.96
C PHE A 71 0.05 22.77 -5.41
N LEU A 72 -1.24 22.54 -5.67
CA LEU A 72 -2.32 23.40 -5.15
C LEU A 72 -2.31 23.45 -3.60
N TYR A 73 -2.29 22.29 -2.95
CA TYR A 73 -2.43 22.20 -1.50
C TYR A 73 -1.16 22.51 -0.72
N VAL A 74 0.02 22.23 -1.27
CA VAL A 74 1.30 22.43 -0.58
C VAL A 74 1.91 23.80 -0.90
N VAL A 75 1.66 24.35 -2.10
CA VAL A 75 2.28 25.60 -2.55
C VAL A 75 1.26 26.72 -2.64
N VAL A 76 0.27 26.58 -3.52
CA VAL A 76 -0.62 27.68 -3.88
C VAL A 76 -1.45 28.16 -2.70
N ILE A 77 -2.09 27.23 -1.98
CA ILE A 77 -2.96 27.59 -0.85
C ILE A 77 -2.14 28.23 0.29
N PRO A 78 -1.05 27.62 0.81
CA PRO A 78 -0.26 28.23 1.87
C PRO A 78 0.33 29.58 1.47
N PHE A 79 0.84 29.72 0.24
CA PHE A 79 1.38 30.98 -0.25
C PHE A 79 0.29 32.05 -0.42
N GLY A 80 -0.89 31.67 -0.94
CA GLY A 80 -2.04 32.55 -1.06
C GLY A 80 -2.49 33.09 0.29
N PHE A 81 -2.61 32.23 1.31
CA PHE A 81 -2.93 32.68 2.67
C PHE A 81 -1.85 33.58 3.24
N TYR A 82 -0.57 33.22 3.09
CA TYR A 82 0.54 34.07 3.56
C TYR A 82 0.51 35.46 2.93
N THR A 83 0.31 35.55 1.61
CA THR A 83 0.29 36.84 0.91
C THR A 83 -0.90 37.71 1.29
N ILE A 84 -2.11 37.13 1.39
CA ILE A 84 -3.31 37.84 1.83
C ILE A 84 -3.15 38.34 3.26
N THR A 85 -2.74 37.45 4.17
CA THR A 85 -2.54 37.82 5.58
C THR A 85 -1.45 38.87 5.73
N ARG A 86 -0.32 38.73 5.03
CA ARG A 86 0.74 39.75 4.99
C ARG A 86 0.21 41.10 4.49
N GLY A 87 -0.61 41.11 3.44
CA GLY A 87 -1.21 42.33 2.90
C GLY A 87 -2.13 43.03 3.91
N GLU A 88 -2.99 42.27 4.58
CA GLU A 88 -3.86 42.76 5.67
C GLU A 88 -3.06 43.32 6.85
N PHE A 89 -1.94 42.69 7.18
CA PHE A 89 -1.07 43.14 8.27
C PHE A 89 -0.30 44.41 7.91
N GLN A 90 0.18 44.53 6.67
CA GLN A 90 0.87 45.73 6.19
C GLN A 90 -0.07 46.93 6.05
N SER A 91 -1.33 46.72 5.64
CA SER A 91 -2.31 47.78 5.47
C SER A 91 -2.85 48.34 6.79
N LYS A 92 -2.97 47.49 7.83
CA LYS A 92 -3.45 47.89 9.18
C LYS A 92 -2.40 48.62 10.02
N GLY A 93 -1.13 48.63 9.60
CA GLY A 93 -0.10 49.51 10.17
C GLY A 93 0.29 49.21 11.62
N ASP A 94 0.22 47.95 12.07
CA ASP A 94 0.61 47.60 13.44
C ASP A 94 2.12 47.77 13.64
N ARG A 95 2.51 48.47 14.71
CA ARG A 95 3.89 48.89 15.02
C ARG A 95 4.86 47.71 15.14
N ARG A 96 4.35 46.51 15.42
CA ARG A 96 5.12 45.27 15.53
C ARG A 96 5.65 44.73 14.19
N TYR A 97 5.17 45.24 13.05
CA TYR A 97 5.55 44.73 11.72
C TYR A 97 6.81 45.35 11.11
N LYS A 98 7.42 46.36 11.74
CA LYS A 98 8.71 46.90 11.28
C LYS A 98 9.85 45.87 11.40
N ASP A 99 9.68 44.84 12.23
CA ASP A 99 10.71 43.86 12.55
C ASP A 99 10.52 42.52 11.80
N CYS A 100 9.47 42.40 10.97
CA CYS A 100 9.12 41.17 10.25
C CYS A 100 9.48 41.19 8.76
N VAL A 101 10.41 42.08 8.36
CA VAL A 101 10.90 42.22 6.98
C VAL A 101 12.27 41.58 6.83
#